data_AF-A0A4R3YC64-F1
#
_entry.id   AF-A0A4R3YC64-F1
#
_cell.length_a   1.000
_cell.length_b   1.000
_cell.length_c   1.000
_cell.angle_alpha   90.00
_cell.angle_beta   90.00
_cell.angle_gamma   90.00
#
_symmetry.space_group_name_H-M   'P 1'
#
loop_
_entity.id
_entity.type
_entity.pdbx_description
1 polymer ?
#
loop_
_entity_poly.entity_id
_entity_poly.type
_entity_poly.pdbx_seq_one_letter_code
_entity_poly.pdbx_strand_id
1 'polypeptide(L)'
;MNKLFLKSIIVALVLTMISPLSIVVALEDEIVYDQPVVFSETYEIVENVNQRGQISTSKLRLTVSVIKAYKSDSSLSNVSIQYNYKWLSEPLYRWSDGLTMTWDNSNLRFKDESFTKKDYYFNDVLKKQVLFTHEKTPSELSSQGIGWYADLAGWHLTPKNSEGYGHFLLVPKKTIKTGSIQLYANYAHALAGGIGISIKGVSVSFAGSHDKQATSKTINLQRGKV
;
A
#
# COMPACT_ATOMS: atom_id res chain seq x y z
N MET A 1 31.01 -14.27 -41.21
CA MET A 1 31.45 -13.79 -39.88
C MET A 1 30.64 -12.55 -39.52
N ASN A 2 29.59 -12.67 -38.72
CA ASN A 2 28.91 -11.52 -38.11
C ASN A 2 28.86 -11.74 -36.60
N LYS A 3 29.52 -10.84 -35.87
CA LYS A 3 29.67 -10.84 -34.42
C LYS A 3 28.33 -10.50 -33.76
N LEU A 4 27.79 -11.39 -32.94
CA LEU A 4 26.74 -11.03 -31.98
C LEU A 4 27.36 -10.17 -30.88
N PHE A 5 26.84 -8.95 -30.72
CA PHE A 5 27.14 -8.10 -29.57
C PHE A 5 26.32 -8.57 -28.36
N LEU A 6 27.00 -9.10 -27.34
CA LEU A 6 26.47 -9.13 -25.98
C LEU A 6 26.36 -7.68 -25.48
N LYS A 7 25.13 -7.20 -25.22
CA LYS A 7 24.91 -6.05 -24.35
C LYS A 7 24.74 -6.59 -22.93
N SER A 8 25.77 -6.43 -22.11
CA SER A 8 25.67 -6.58 -20.67
C SER A 8 24.63 -5.60 -20.12
N ILE A 9 23.49 -6.11 -19.65
CA ILE A 9 22.54 -5.34 -18.85
C ILE A 9 22.85 -5.67 -17.39
N ILE A 10 23.36 -4.69 -16.66
CA ILE A 10 23.50 -4.75 -15.22
C ILE A 10 22.09 -4.58 -14.64
N VAL A 11 21.48 -5.67 -14.18
CA VAL A 11 20.23 -5.64 -13.41
C VAL A 11 20.59 -5.61 -11.93
N ALA A 12 20.24 -4.52 -11.24
CA ALA A 12 20.42 -4.40 -9.81
C ALA A 12 19.48 -5.38 -9.07
N LEU A 13 20.08 -6.30 -8.33
CA LEU A 13 19.45 -7.31 -7.50
C LEU A 13 19.02 -6.68 -6.16
N VAL A 14 17.71 -6.52 -5.92
CA VAL A 14 17.20 -6.27 -4.55
C VAL A 14 16.78 -7.62 -3.97
N LEU A 15 17.75 -8.30 -3.36
CA LEU A 15 17.55 -9.56 -2.64
C LEU A 15 17.21 -9.24 -1.18
N THR A 16 15.97 -9.44 -0.74
CA THR A 16 15.67 -9.62 0.69
C THR A 16 14.74 -10.81 0.92
N MET A 17 15.41 -11.95 1.14
CA MET A 17 15.07 -13.04 2.06
C MET A 17 13.66 -13.62 2.06
N ILE A 18 13.50 -14.74 1.33
CA ILE A 18 12.68 -15.86 1.78
C ILE A 18 13.45 -17.16 1.43
N SER A 19 13.85 -17.94 2.42
CA SER A 19 14.27 -19.34 2.27
C SER A 19 13.88 -20.11 3.55
N PRO A 20 13.90 -21.47 3.58
CA PRO A 20 14.36 -22.40 2.53
C PRO A 20 13.39 -23.57 2.23
N LEU A 21 13.46 -24.12 1.02
CA LEU A 21 13.63 -25.57 0.74
C LEU A 21 13.45 -25.80 -0.77
N SER A 22 14.54 -26.09 -1.48
CA SER A 22 14.48 -26.84 -2.74
C SER A 22 15.71 -27.73 -2.82
N ILE A 23 15.48 -29.05 -2.80
CA ILE A 23 16.48 -30.07 -3.14
C ILE A 23 16.81 -29.91 -4.63
N VAL A 24 18.10 -29.81 -4.95
CA VAL A 24 18.60 -29.75 -6.33
C VAL A 24 18.94 -31.17 -6.77
N VAL A 25 18.17 -31.70 -7.71
CA VAL A 25 18.63 -32.77 -8.61
C VAL A 25 18.62 -32.17 -10.01
N ALA A 26 19.81 -31.95 -10.55
CA ALA A 26 20.01 -31.40 -11.88
C ALA A 26 19.79 -32.50 -12.94
N LEU A 27 18.83 -32.29 -13.81
CA LEU A 27 18.83 -32.82 -15.17
C LEU A 27 18.50 -31.65 -16.10
N GLU A 28 19.19 -31.61 -17.23
CA GLU A 28 19.23 -30.55 -18.22
C GLU A 28 17.83 -30.09 -18.65
N ASP A 29 17.36 -28.99 -18.06
CA ASP A 29 16.41 -28.09 -18.69
C ASP A 29 16.71 -26.69 -18.11
N GLU A 30 16.94 -25.74 -19.01
CA GLU A 30 17.10 -24.33 -18.69
C GLU A 30 15.83 -23.86 -17.97
N ILE A 31 15.86 -23.84 -16.63
CA ILE A 31 14.80 -23.21 -15.83
C ILE A 31 14.93 -21.70 -16.04
N VAL A 32 14.36 -21.20 -17.14
CA VAL A 32 14.08 -19.79 -17.31
C VAL A 32 13.03 -19.44 -16.27
N TYR A 33 13.47 -18.90 -15.13
CA TYR A 33 12.57 -18.20 -14.23
C TYR A 33 12.01 -17.00 -14.99
N ASP A 34 10.75 -17.08 -15.41
CA ASP A 34 9.98 -15.95 -15.94
C ASP A 34 9.81 -14.93 -14.79
N GLN A 35 10.83 -14.08 -14.60
CA GLN A 35 10.79 -13.01 -13.61
C GLN A 35 9.72 -12.02 -14.06
N PRO A 36 8.69 -11.76 -13.24
CA PRO A 36 7.62 -10.86 -13.62
C PRO A 36 8.18 -9.46 -13.89
N VAL A 37 7.72 -8.81 -14.96
CA VAL A 37 8.07 -7.41 -15.20
C VAL A 37 7.27 -6.52 -14.26
N VAL A 38 7.96 -5.62 -13.55
CA VAL A 38 7.38 -4.80 -12.49
C VAL A 38 7.49 -3.31 -12.83
N PHE A 39 6.38 -2.58 -12.63
CA PHE A 39 6.34 -1.11 -12.72
C PHE A 39 5.82 -0.52 -11.41
N SER A 40 6.49 0.48 -10.87
CA SER A 40 6.09 1.17 -9.63
C SER A 40 5.72 2.63 -9.89
N GLU A 41 4.65 3.09 -9.27
CA GLU A 41 4.29 4.51 -9.16
C GLU A 41 4.03 4.81 -7.68
N THR A 42 4.48 5.97 -7.20
CA THR A 42 4.15 6.46 -5.85
C THR A 42 3.62 7.88 -5.97
N TYR A 43 2.54 8.17 -5.27
CA TYR A 43 1.97 9.51 -5.19
C TYR A 43 1.69 9.89 -3.74
N GLU A 44 1.87 11.18 -3.44
CA GLU A 44 1.52 11.75 -2.15
C GLU A 44 0.08 12.29 -2.19
N ILE A 45 -0.62 12.19 -1.05
CA ILE A 45 -1.92 12.82 -0.87
C ILE A 45 -1.67 14.24 -0.41
N VAL A 46 -2.09 15.21 -1.22
CA VAL A 46 -1.95 16.64 -0.93
C VAL A 46 -3.22 17.17 -0.28
N GLU A 47 -3.07 18.10 0.65
CA GLU A 47 -4.21 18.78 1.26
C GLU A 47 -4.94 19.65 0.24
N ASN A 48 -6.25 19.79 0.43
CA ASN A 48 -7.04 20.82 -0.24
C ASN A 48 -7.38 21.91 0.78
N VAL A 49 -6.65 23.02 0.74
CA VAL A 49 -6.76 24.14 1.69
C VAL A 49 -8.17 24.77 1.77
N ASN A 50 -9.03 24.50 0.79
CA ASN A 50 -10.41 25.01 0.77
C ASN A 50 -11.42 24.08 1.46
N GLN A 51 -11.00 22.91 1.94
CA GLN A 51 -11.88 21.98 2.66
C GLN A 51 -11.67 22.09 4.18
N ARG A 52 -12.77 22.23 4.93
CA ARG A 52 -12.73 22.20 6.41
C ARG A 52 -12.38 20.81 6.92
N GLY A 53 -11.66 20.75 8.04
CA GLY A 53 -11.25 19.51 8.68
C GLY A 53 -10.15 18.75 7.92
N GLN A 54 -9.34 19.45 7.13
CA GLN A 54 -8.16 18.89 6.48
C GLN A 54 -6.95 18.96 7.42
N ILE A 55 -6.13 17.92 7.34
CA ILE A 55 -4.86 17.85 8.07
C ILE A 55 -3.79 18.46 7.17
N SER A 56 -2.99 19.37 7.72
CA SER A 56 -1.90 20.00 6.97
C SER A 56 -0.87 18.96 6.51
N THR A 57 -0.41 19.07 5.26
CA THR A 57 0.66 18.21 4.73
C THR A 57 2.00 18.42 5.45
N SER A 58 2.16 19.55 6.14
CA SER A 58 3.30 19.80 7.04
C SER A 58 3.22 19.01 8.36
N LYS A 59 2.04 18.48 8.71
CA LYS A 59 1.82 17.68 9.93
C LYS A 59 1.71 16.20 9.63
N LEU A 60 1.04 15.83 8.54
CA LEU A 60 0.82 14.44 8.14
C LEU A 60 1.22 14.26 6.69
N ARG A 61 2.06 13.26 6.43
CA ARG A 61 2.35 12.78 5.09
C ARG A 61 1.65 11.46 4.85
N LEU A 62 0.91 11.40 3.75
CA LEU A 62 0.24 10.19 3.28
C LEU A 62 0.77 9.85 1.88
N THR A 63 1.18 8.61 1.65
CA THR A 63 1.68 8.17 0.35
C THR A 63 1.08 6.84 -0.05
N VAL A 64 0.78 6.68 -1.34
CA VAL A 64 0.31 5.41 -1.90
C VAL A 64 1.30 4.97 -2.95
N SER A 65 1.88 3.79 -2.74
CA SER A 65 2.74 3.11 -3.70
C SER A 65 1.94 2.00 -4.38
N VAL A 66 2.01 1.97 -5.72
CA VAL A 66 1.30 1.01 -6.57
C VAL A 66 2.33 0.30 -7.44
N ILE A 67 2.46 -1.00 -7.25
CA ILE A 67 3.38 -1.86 -7.98
C ILE A 67 2.58 -2.82 -8.84
N LYS A 68 2.78 -2.78 -10.15
CA LYS A 68 2.09 -3.63 -11.14
C LYS A 68 3.06 -4.71 -11.61
N ALA A 69 2.69 -5.97 -11.42
CA ALA A 69 3.45 -7.11 -11.92
C ALA A 69 2.75 -7.71 -13.15
N TYR A 70 3.52 -8.04 -14.18
CA TYR A 70 3.04 -8.62 -15.43
C TYR A 70 3.67 -10.00 -15.66
N LYS A 71 2.90 -10.89 -16.29
CA LYS A 71 3.38 -12.18 -16.80
C LYS A 71 4.14 -11.98 -18.12
N SER A 72 4.88 -13.01 -18.57
CA SER A 72 5.56 -13.03 -19.88
C SER A 72 4.67 -12.60 -21.05
N ASP A 73 3.40 -13.05 -21.07
CA ASP A 73 2.41 -12.72 -22.11
C ASP A 73 1.88 -11.27 -22.06
N SER A 74 2.47 -10.45 -21.19
CA SER A 74 2.11 -9.07 -20.89
C SER A 74 0.75 -8.87 -20.22
N SER A 75 0.09 -9.94 -19.77
CA SER A 75 -1.08 -9.80 -18.92
C SER A 75 -0.70 -9.40 -17.49
N LEU A 76 -1.55 -8.60 -16.87
CA LEU A 76 -1.42 -8.21 -15.47
C LEU A 76 -1.51 -9.47 -14.59
N SER A 77 -0.56 -9.63 -13.69
CA SER A 77 -0.55 -10.67 -12.66
C SER A 77 -1.22 -10.17 -11.39
N ASN A 78 -0.76 -9.04 -10.87
CA ASN A 78 -1.31 -8.40 -9.67
C ASN A 78 -0.94 -6.91 -9.62
N VAL A 79 -1.67 -6.19 -8.77
CA VAL A 79 -1.36 -4.83 -8.36
C VAL A 79 -1.15 -4.85 -6.84
N SER A 80 0.07 -4.60 -6.41
CA SER A 80 0.45 -4.46 -5.01
C SER A 80 0.29 -3.00 -4.59
N ILE A 81 -0.47 -2.77 -3.52
CA ILE A 81 -0.76 -1.45 -2.98
C ILE A 81 -0.17 -1.35 -1.59
N GLN A 82 0.58 -0.28 -1.33
CA GLN A 82 1.04 0.09 0.00
C GLN A 82 0.60 1.53 0.28
N TYR A 83 -0.26 1.70 1.29
CA TYR A 83 -0.75 3.00 1.73
C TYR A 83 -0.09 3.34 3.06
N ASN A 84 0.82 4.31 3.03
CA ASN A 84 1.62 4.75 4.16
C ASN A 84 1.05 6.02 4.79
N TYR A 85 1.25 6.15 6.09
CA TYR A 85 1.07 7.39 6.83
C TYR A 85 2.33 7.69 7.65
N LYS A 86 2.62 8.97 7.85
CA LYS A 86 3.67 9.46 8.73
C LYS A 86 3.29 10.81 9.31
N TRP A 87 3.15 10.86 10.63
CA TRP A 87 3.05 12.12 11.35
C TRP A 87 4.42 12.79 11.41
N LEU A 88 4.53 13.96 10.79
CA LEU A 88 5.69 14.86 10.84
C LEU A 88 5.64 15.76 12.08
N SER A 89 4.42 16.00 12.59
CA SER A 89 4.15 16.66 13.85
C SER A 89 3.02 15.91 14.53
N GLU A 90 3.32 15.29 15.67
CA GLU A 90 2.37 14.41 16.35
C GLU A 90 1.05 15.12 16.68
N PRO A 91 -0.10 14.48 16.47
CA PRO A 91 -1.37 15.02 16.88
C PRO A 91 -1.48 15.01 18.42
N LEU A 92 -2.41 15.83 18.93
CA LEU A 92 -2.69 15.90 20.37
C LEU A 92 -3.30 14.58 20.87
N TYR A 93 -4.26 14.06 20.13
CA TYR A 93 -4.93 12.79 20.40
C TYR A 93 -4.25 11.70 19.59
N ARG A 94 -3.94 10.57 20.21
CA ARG A 94 -3.20 9.46 19.59
C ARG A 94 -3.92 8.16 19.91
N TRP A 95 -5.11 8.05 19.36
CA TRP A 95 -5.93 6.85 19.40
C TRP A 95 -5.64 6.03 18.14
N SER A 96 -6.68 5.52 17.49
CA SER A 96 -6.54 4.89 16.20
C SER A 96 -7.09 5.79 15.08
N ASP A 97 -6.34 5.88 14.00
CA ASP A 97 -6.76 6.58 12.78
C ASP A 97 -7.39 5.60 11.80
N GLY A 98 -8.39 6.04 11.05
CA GLY A 98 -9.04 5.23 10.04
C GLY A 98 -8.39 5.39 8.67
N LEU A 99 -7.99 4.28 8.05
CA LEU A 99 -7.51 4.24 6.67
C LEU A 99 -8.43 3.37 5.83
N THR A 100 -8.69 3.81 4.59
CA THR A 100 -9.41 3.00 3.61
C THR A 100 -8.79 3.13 2.23
N MET A 101 -8.87 2.04 1.48
CA MET A 101 -8.65 2.06 0.03
C MET A 101 -9.83 1.39 -0.65
N THR A 102 -10.51 2.12 -1.52
CA THR A 102 -11.52 1.56 -2.43
C THR A 102 -11.02 1.64 -3.87
N TRP A 103 -11.58 0.82 -4.74
CA TRP A 103 -11.23 0.79 -6.16
C TRP A 103 -12.46 0.47 -7.02
N ASP A 104 -12.42 0.81 -8.30
CA ASP A 104 -13.43 0.30 -9.22
C ASP A 104 -13.33 -1.24 -9.33
N ASN A 105 -14.41 -1.93 -8.99
CA ASN A 105 -14.42 -3.39 -8.89
C ASN A 105 -14.71 -4.08 -10.24
N SER A 106 -14.53 -3.38 -11.34
CA SER A 106 -14.90 -3.88 -12.67
C SER A 106 -14.01 -5.04 -13.11
N ASN A 107 -12.70 -4.93 -12.85
CA ASN A 107 -11.69 -5.84 -13.40
C ASN A 107 -10.78 -6.49 -12.34
N LEU A 108 -10.67 -5.90 -11.15
CA LEU A 108 -9.80 -6.37 -10.07
C LEU A 108 -10.62 -6.76 -8.84
N ARG A 109 -10.10 -7.72 -8.07
CA ARG A 109 -10.61 -8.08 -6.75
C ARG A 109 -9.47 -8.08 -5.72
N PHE A 110 -9.81 -7.92 -4.46
CA PHE A 110 -8.89 -8.17 -3.36
C PHE A 110 -8.41 -9.63 -3.40
N LYS A 111 -7.11 -9.84 -3.16
CA LYS A 111 -6.54 -11.18 -3.00
C LYS A 111 -6.64 -11.58 -1.54
N ASP A 112 -7.27 -12.72 -1.31
CA ASP A 112 -7.43 -13.29 0.02
C ASP A 112 -6.07 -13.46 0.71
N GLU A 113 -6.04 -13.22 2.02
CA GLU A 113 -4.85 -13.37 2.88
C GLU A 113 -3.63 -12.52 2.46
N SER A 114 -3.82 -11.51 1.60
CA SER A 114 -2.73 -10.64 1.13
C SER A 114 -2.50 -9.42 2.00
N PHE A 115 -3.41 -9.12 2.93
CA PHE A 115 -3.33 -7.92 3.74
C PHE A 115 -2.30 -8.04 4.87
N THR A 116 -1.55 -6.98 5.09
CA THR A 116 -0.76 -6.77 6.29
C THR A 116 -0.74 -5.29 6.63
N LYS A 117 -0.86 -4.93 7.90
CA LYS A 117 -0.49 -3.59 8.38
C LYS A 117 0.62 -3.64 9.39
N LYS A 118 1.40 -2.58 9.47
CA LYS A 118 2.39 -2.37 10.52
C LYS A 118 2.40 -0.91 10.92
N ASP A 119 2.33 -0.69 12.23
CA ASP A 119 2.40 0.64 12.83
C ASP A 119 3.66 0.73 13.68
N TYR A 120 4.33 1.87 13.63
CA TYR A 120 5.61 2.13 14.25
C TYR A 120 5.58 3.46 14.99
N TYR A 121 6.44 3.58 16.00
CA TYR A 121 6.78 4.84 16.64
C TYR A 121 8.27 4.93 16.89
N PHE A 122 8.79 6.16 16.91
CA PHE A 122 10.17 6.40 17.28
C PHE A 122 10.31 6.37 18.80
N ASN A 123 11.14 5.46 19.28
CA ASN A 123 11.51 5.39 20.68
C ASN A 123 12.72 6.28 20.94
N ASP A 124 12.51 7.36 21.70
CA ASP A 124 13.54 8.36 22.00
C ASP A 124 14.69 7.81 22.87
N VAL A 125 14.45 6.78 23.68
CA VAL A 125 15.48 6.14 24.52
C VAL A 125 16.38 5.24 23.68
N LEU A 126 15.76 4.44 22.80
CA LEU A 126 16.47 3.48 21.95
C LEU A 126 16.98 4.10 20.64
N LYS A 127 16.62 5.35 20.34
CA LYS A 127 16.95 6.08 19.11
C LYS A 127 16.63 5.31 17.82
N LYS A 128 15.52 4.58 17.81
CA LYS A 128 15.08 3.77 16.65
C LYS A 128 13.57 3.72 16.52
N GLN A 129 13.11 3.38 15.31
CA GLN A 129 11.74 2.97 15.08
C GLN A 129 11.47 1.61 15.74
N VAL A 130 10.33 1.50 16.42
CA VAL A 130 9.87 0.30 17.09
C VAL A 130 8.53 -0.10 16.49
N LEU A 131 8.42 -1.38 16.12
CA LEU A 131 7.14 -1.96 15.68
C LEU A 131 6.19 -1.98 16.87
N PHE A 132 5.03 -1.34 16.71
CA PHE A 132 4.00 -1.25 17.73
C PHE A 132 2.94 -2.32 17.53
N THR A 133 2.34 -2.35 16.34
CA THR A 133 1.34 -3.35 15.98
C THR A 133 1.65 -3.97 14.63
N HIS A 134 1.22 -5.22 14.47
CA HIS A 134 1.28 -5.95 13.21
C HIS A 134 0.01 -6.80 13.11
N GLU A 135 -0.82 -6.51 12.13
CA GLU A 135 -2.04 -7.27 11.85
C GLU A 135 -2.03 -7.78 10.41
N LYS A 136 -2.73 -8.91 10.18
CA LYS A 136 -2.84 -9.56 8.88
C LYS A 136 -4.27 -9.60 8.34
N THR A 137 -5.20 -8.98 9.06
CA THR A 137 -6.61 -8.90 8.68
C THR A 137 -7.05 -7.44 8.71
N PRO A 138 -7.70 -6.93 7.65
CA PRO A 138 -8.28 -5.60 7.69
C PRO A 138 -9.47 -5.57 8.67
N SER A 139 -9.79 -4.39 9.18
CA SER A 139 -10.88 -4.18 10.11
C SER A 139 -12.24 -4.09 9.41
N GLU A 140 -12.25 -3.62 8.16
CA GLU A 140 -13.44 -3.52 7.31
C GLU A 140 -13.16 -4.10 5.93
N LEU A 141 -14.14 -4.83 5.39
CA LEU A 141 -14.08 -5.44 4.08
C LEU A 141 -15.38 -5.22 3.32
N SER A 142 -15.24 -4.87 2.04
CA SER A 142 -16.34 -4.91 1.09
C SER A 142 -15.84 -5.45 -0.25
N SER A 143 -16.76 -5.71 -1.18
CA SER A 143 -16.38 -6.15 -2.53
C SER A 143 -15.53 -5.13 -3.30
N GLN A 144 -15.49 -3.86 -2.88
CA GLN A 144 -14.83 -2.76 -3.61
C GLN A 144 -13.87 -1.94 -2.72
N GLY A 145 -13.52 -2.44 -1.54
CA GLY A 145 -12.67 -1.70 -0.64
C GLY A 145 -12.32 -2.42 0.64
N ILE A 146 -11.25 -1.95 1.26
CA ILE A 146 -10.78 -2.42 2.56
C ILE A 146 -10.57 -1.21 3.48
N GLY A 147 -10.73 -1.44 4.79
CA GLY A 147 -10.44 -0.45 5.82
C GLY A 147 -9.65 -1.06 6.96
N TRP A 148 -8.79 -0.27 7.58
CA TRP A 148 -8.02 -0.69 8.75
C TRP A 148 -7.72 0.52 9.63
N TYR A 149 -7.35 0.23 10.87
CA TYR A 149 -6.95 1.25 11.83
C TYR A 149 -5.43 1.32 11.94
N ALA A 150 -4.88 2.52 11.88
CA ALA A 150 -3.50 2.80 12.27
C ALA A 150 -3.46 3.12 13.76
N ASP A 151 -2.67 2.38 14.52
CA ASP A 151 -2.54 2.59 15.95
C ASP A 151 -1.39 3.57 16.26
N LEU A 152 -1.75 4.79 16.66
CA LEU A 152 -0.78 5.79 17.09
C LEU A 152 -0.51 5.52 18.57
N ALA A 153 0.71 5.13 18.95
CA ALA A 153 1.06 4.62 20.30
C ALA A 153 0.84 5.58 21.50
N GLY A 154 -0.35 6.16 21.67
CA GLY A 154 -0.60 7.37 22.44
C GLY A 154 -0.44 7.26 23.95
N TRP A 155 -0.49 6.05 24.50
CA TRP A 155 -0.36 5.81 25.94
C TRP A 155 1.06 5.45 26.39
N HIS A 156 1.97 5.15 25.46
CA HIS A 156 3.32 4.70 25.78
C HIS A 156 4.33 5.84 25.55
N LEU A 157 5.06 6.26 26.59
CA LEU A 157 6.37 6.94 26.50
C LEU A 157 6.56 7.92 25.33
N THR A 158 6.13 9.19 25.46
CA THR A 158 6.36 10.31 24.49
C THR A 158 6.75 9.86 23.06
N PRO A 159 5.88 9.11 22.36
CA PRO A 159 6.21 8.59 21.05
C PRO A 159 6.25 9.75 20.08
N LYS A 160 7.17 9.66 19.12
CA LYS A 160 7.33 10.64 18.05
C LYS A 160 7.34 9.92 16.72
N ASN A 161 7.00 10.65 15.66
CA ASN A 161 7.05 10.19 14.29
C ASN A 161 6.26 8.89 14.08
N SER A 162 5.02 8.87 14.57
CA SER A 162 4.08 7.77 14.37
C SER A 162 3.93 7.54 12.86
N GLU A 163 4.29 6.35 12.41
CA GLU A 163 4.30 6.01 10.99
C GLU A 163 3.93 4.55 10.78
N GLY A 164 3.40 4.23 9.61
CA GLY A 164 2.97 2.88 9.33
C GLY A 164 2.40 2.74 7.93
N TYR A 165 1.91 1.54 7.65
CA TYR A 165 1.30 1.24 6.37
C TYR A 165 0.28 0.11 6.45
N GLY A 166 -0.67 0.13 5.52
CA GLY A 166 -1.40 -1.05 5.07
C GLY A 166 -0.89 -1.49 3.71
N HIS A 167 -0.68 -2.79 3.53
CA HIS A 167 -0.27 -3.41 2.29
C HIS A 167 -1.24 -4.52 1.92
N PHE A 168 -1.56 -4.65 0.63
CA PHE A 168 -2.39 -5.72 0.10
C PHE A 168 -2.23 -5.86 -1.41
N LEU A 169 -2.80 -6.94 -1.95
CA LEU A 169 -2.78 -7.24 -3.38
C LEU A 169 -4.18 -7.19 -3.97
N LEU A 170 -4.29 -6.57 -5.15
CA LEU A 170 -5.41 -6.75 -6.07
C LEU A 170 -5.01 -7.71 -7.18
N VAL A 171 -5.91 -8.61 -7.55
CA VAL A 171 -5.70 -9.58 -8.63
C VAL A 171 -6.79 -9.45 -9.70
N PRO A 172 -6.46 -9.68 -10.98
CA PRO A 172 -7.44 -9.66 -12.05
C PRO A 172 -8.52 -10.73 -11.88
N LYS A 173 -9.77 -10.36 -12.16
CA LYS A 173 -10.90 -11.31 -12.28
C LYS A 173 -10.89 -12.08 -13.61
N LYS A 174 -10.21 -11.52 -14.61
CA LYS A 174 -10.04 -12.03 -15.97
C LYS A 174 -8.70 -11.54 -16.52
N THR A 175 -8.25 -12.05 -17.66
CA THR A 175 -7.02 -11.56 -18.31
C THR A 175 -7.13 -10.07 -18.64
N ILE A 176 -6.16 -9.26 -18.19
CA ILE A 176 -6.07 -7.82 -18.45
C ILE A 176 -4.72 -7.55 -19.10
N LYS A 177 -4.70 -6.91 -20.28
CA LYS A 177 -3.46 -6.45 -20.94
C LYS A 177 -3.38 -4.93 -21.06
N THR A 178 -4.54 -4.25 -21.03
CA THR A 178 -4.69 -2.81 -21.15
C THR A 178 -5.87 -2.33 -20.29
N GLY A 179 -6.00 -1.02 -20.13
CA GLY A 179 -7.06 -0.38 -19.33
C GLY A 179 -6.50 0.38 -18.15
N SER A 180 -7.38 0.79 -17.24
CA SER A 180 -7.04 1.51 -16.02
C SER A 180 -7.90 1.05 -14.85
N ILE A 181 -7.45 1.37 -13.64
CA ILE A 181 -8.28 1.36 -12.44
C ILE A 181 -8.29 2.74 -11.80
N GLN A 182 -9.38 3.10 -11.14
CA GLN A 182 -9.43 4.23 -10.23
C GLN A 182 -9.26 3.74 -8.79
N LEU A 183 -8.28 4.30 -8.08
CA LEU A 183 -8.09 4.10 -6.64
C LEU A 183 -8.62 5.32 -5.88
N TYR A 184 -9.22 5.08 -4.71
CA TYR A 184 -9.65 6.13 -3.79
C TYR A 184 -9.09 5.84 -2.39
N ALA A 185 -8.21 6.72 -1.94
CA ALA A 185 -7.55 6.62 -0.65
C ALA A 185 -8.21 7.61 0.31
N ASN A 186 -8.67 7.14 1.47
CA ASN A 186 -9.18 8.03 2.52
C ASN A 186 -8.48 7.74 3.84
N TYR A 187 -8.26 8.81 4.59
CA TYR A 187 -7.69 8.81 5.92
C TYR A 187 -8.53 9.70 6.83
N ALA A 188 -8.72 9.28 8.08
CA ALA A 188 -9.35 10.08 9.11
C ALA A 188 -8.58 9.99 10.43
N HIS A 189 -8.35 11.15 11.05
CA HIS A 189 -7.71 11.26 12.36
C HIS A 189 -8.74 11.57 13.44
N ALA A 190 -8.75 10.77 14.51
CA ALA A 190 -9.73 10.91 15.59
C ALA A 190 -9.43 12.13 16.47
N LEU A 191 -10.33 13.11 16.48
CA LEU A 191 -10.22 14.30 17.35
C LEU A 191 -10.78 14.08 18.75
N ALA A 192 -11.66 13.09 18.91
CA ALA A 192 -12.18 12.66 20.20
C ALA A 192 -12.73 11.24 20.10
N GLY A 193 -12.36 10.38 21.06
CA GLY A 193 -12.77 8.97 21.05
C GLY A 193 -12.12 8.19 19.89
N GLY A 194 -12.81 7.14 19.42
CA GLY A 194 -12.38 6.34 18.27
C GLY A 194 -13.09 6.73 16.97
N ILE A 195 -12.57 6.22 15.85
CA ILE A 195 -13.20 6.31 14.54
C ILE A 195 -13.89 4.98 14.21
N GLY A 196 -15.11 5.04 13.68
CA GLY A 196 -15.74 3.91 13.01
C GLY A 196 -15.60 4.03 11.50
N ILE A 197 -15.30 2.93 10.81
CA ILE A 197 -15.20 2.87 9.34
C ILE A 197 -16.42 2.12 8.79
N SER A 198 -16.99 2.61 7.69
CA SER A 198 -17.97 1.84 6.91
C SER A 198 -17.74 2.05 5.42
N ILE A 199 -17.79 0.93 4.67
CA ILE A 199 -17.53 0.89 3.23
C ILE A 199 -18.74 0.29 2.51
N LYS A 200 -19.33 1.07 1.58
CA LYS A 200 -20.45 0.64 0.73
C LYS A 200 -20.11 0.89 -0.73
N GLY A 201 -19.58 -0.14 -1.38
CA GLY A 201 -18.99 0.01 -2.72
C GLY A 201 -17.74 0.89 -2.64
N VAL A 202 -17.63 1.90 -3.51
CA VAL A 202 -16.53 2.87 -3.45
C VAL A 202 -16.73 3.96 -2.38
N SER A 203 -17.94 4.08 -1.83
CA SER A 203 -18.26 5.09 -0.81
C SER A 203 -17.74 4.69 0.56
N VAL A 204 -17.13 5.65 1.25
CA VAL A 204 -16.57 5.50 2.61
C VAL A 204 -17.21 6.53 3.52
N SER A 205 -17.55 6.11 4.74
CA SER A 205 -17.93 7.02 5.83
C SER A 205 -17.09 6.73 7.07
N PHE A 206 -16.65 7.80 7.73
CA PHE A 206 -16.06 7.75 9.05
C PHE A 206 -17.06 8.28 10.09
N ALA A 207 -17.28 7.52 11.15
CA ALA A 207 -18.06 7.93 12.32
C ALA A 207 -17.13 8.43 13.43
N GLY A 208 -17.61 9.39 14.23
CA GLY A 208 -16.82 10.06 15.27
C GLY A 208 -16.34 11.46 14.85
N SER A 209 -15.80 12.24 15.79
CA SER A 209 -15.20 13.54 15.49
C SER A 209 -13.83 13.33 14.88
N HIS A 210 -13.61 13.82 13.67
CA HIS A 210 -12.38 13.57 12.94
C HIS A 210 -12.03 14.68 11.95
N ASP A 211 -10.73 14.85 11.73
CA ASP A 211 -10.20 15.47 10.52
C ASP A 211 -10.01 14.39 9.45
N LYS A 212 -10.04 14.76 8.17
CA LYS A 212 -9.92 13.81 7.05
C LYS A 212 -9.06 14.32 5.91
N GLN A 213 -8.47 13.38 5.19
CA GLN A 213 -7.88 13.59 3.87
C GLN A 213 -8.35 12.48 2.93
N ALA A 214 -8.59 12.84 1.68
CA ALA A 214 -8.98 11.88 0.65
C ALA A 214 -8.37 12.29 -0.70
N THR A 215 -8.03 11.30 -1.51
CA THR A 215 -7.65 11.52 -2.91
C THR A 215 -8.10 10.36 -3.78
N SER A 216 -8.04 10.58 -5.08
CA SER A 216 -8.24 9.54 -6.06
C SER A 216 -7.16 9.59 -7.13
N LYS A 217 -6.76 8.43 -7.65
CA LYS A 217 -5.75 8.33 -8.71
C LYS A 217 -6.13 7.26 -9.72
N THR A 218 -6.07 7.61 -11.00
CA THR A 218 -6.17 6.65 -12.10
C THR A 218 -4.82 5.97 -12.31
N ILE A 219 -4.80 4.64 -12.31
CA ILE A 219 -3.61 3.83 -12.56
C ILE A 219 -3.77 3.11 -13.90
N ASN A 220 -2.85 3.35 -14.82
CA ASN A 220 -2.79 2.63 -16.10
C ASN A 220 -2.28 1.19 -15.90
N LEU A 221 -3.02 0.21 -16.41
CA LEU A 221 -2.73 -1.23 -16.29
C LEU A 221 -2.03 -1.82 -17.52
N GLN A 222 -1.62 -0.98 -18.47
CA GLN A 222 -0.85 -1.44 -19.61
C GLN A 222 0.63 -1.62 -19.23
N ARG A 223 1.23 -2.72 -19.70
CA ARG A 223 2.69 -2.93 -19.61
C ARG A 223 3.38 -1.79 -20.37
N GLY A 224 4.20 -0.99 -19.66
CA GLY A 224 5.02 0.03 -20.29
C GLY A 224 5.98 -0.60 -21.30
N LYS A 225 6.30 0.13 -22.39
CA LYS A 225 7.42 -0.27 -23.25
C LYS A 225 8.72 -0.02 -22.49
N VAL A 226 9.58 -1.02 -22.42
CA VAL A 226 10.95 -0.92 -21.90
C VAL A 226 11.85 -0.42 -23.01
#